data_AF-A0A6N7QY89-F1
#
_entry.id   AF-A0A6N7QY89-F1
#
_cell.length_a   1.000
_cell.length_b   1.000
_cell.length_c   1.000
_cell.angle_alpha   90.00
_cell.angle_beta   90.00
_cell.angle_gamma   90.00
#
_symmetry.space_group_name_H-M   'P 1'
#
loop_
_entity.id
_entity.type
_entity.pdbx_description
1 polymer ?
#
loop_
_entity_poly.entity_id
_entity_poly.type
_entity_poly.pdbx_seq_one_letter_code
_entity_poly.pdbx_strand_id
1 'polypeptide(L)' 'MEMNKKINSYQTLFMIFFVIVVLAIFEFAVPDFQFKSVVFVLLCGLSAWLGAMLSIVLLKEKVK' A
#
# COMPACT_ATOMS: atom_id res chain seq x y z
N MET A 1 -2.39 -7.81 -28.16
CA MET A 1 -1.63 -7.86 -26.89
C MET A 1 -2.65 -7.70 -25.77
N GLU A 2 -3.38 -8.76 -25.44
CA GLU A 2 -4.41 -8.70 -24.40
C GLU A 2 -3.74 -8.73 -23.03
N MET A 3 -3.48 -7.55 -22.47
CA MET A 3 -3.09 -7.41 -21.06
C MET A 3 -4.32 -7.59 -20.17
N ASN A 4 -4.88 -8.80 -20.15
CA ASN A 4 -5.87 -9.17 -19.15
C ASN A 4 -5.13 -9.64 -17.89
N LYS A 5 -4.43 -8.70 -17.23
CA LYS A 5 -3.98 -8.90 -15.85
C LYS A 5 -5.24 -8.96 -15.01
N LYS A 6 -5.82 -10.16 -14.85
CA LYS A 6 -6.80 -10.45 -13.80
C LYS A 6 -6.13 -10.07 -12.47
N ILE A 7 -6.37 -8.85 -12.01
CA ILE A 7 -6.01 -8.45 -10.67
C ILE A 7 -6.78 -9.41 -9.77
N ASN A 8 -6.03 -10.24 -9.04
CA ASN A 8 -6.62 -11.26 -8.20
C ASN A 8 -7.45 -10.52 -7.14
N SER A 9 -8.75 -10.78 -7.01
CA SER A 9 -9.63 -10.04 -6.10
C SER A 9 -9.09 -10.02 -4.66
N TYR A 10 -8.36 -11.07 -4.27
CA TYR A 10 -7.63 -11.13 -3.00
C TYR A 10 -6.51 -10.10 -2.86
N GLN A 11 -5.77 -9.79 -3.93
CA GLN A 11 -4.76 -8.72 -3.92
C GLN A 11 -5.43 -7.35 -3.79
N THR A 12 -6.55 -7.11 -4.48
CA THR A 12 -7.30 -5.85 -4.35
C THR A 12 -7.83 -5.67 -2.93
N LEU A 13 -8.43 -6.71 -2.35
CA LEU A 13 -8.93 -6.69 -0.99
C LEU A 13 -7.82 -6.46 0.03
N PHE A 14 -6.67 -7.12 -0.13
CA PHE A 14 -5.50 -6.88 0.72
C PHE A 14 -5.00 -5.44 0.61
N MET A 15 -4.93 -4.90 -0.61
CA MET A 15 -4.48 -3.53 -0.84
C MET A 15 -5.42 -2.51 -0.20
N ILE A 16 -6.74 -2.68 -0.36
CA ILE A 16 -7.76 -1.83 0.26
C ILE A 16 -7.67 -1.90 1.78
N PHE A 17 -7.62 -3.11 2.35
CA PHE A 17 -7.51 -3.30 3.79
C PHE A 17 -6.24 -2.66 4.35
N PHE A 18 -5.10 -2.85 3.68
CA PHE A 18 -3.83 -2.25 4.07
C PHE A 18 -3.89 -0.72 4.08
N VAL A 19 -4.47 -0.11 3.03
CA VAL A 19 -4.63 1.35 2.95
C VAL A 19 -5.53 1.87 4.08
N ILE A 20 -6.65 1.19 4.36
CA ILE A 20 -7.57 1.58 5.46
C ILE A 20 -6.87 1.50 6.81
N VAL A 21 -6.09 0.45 7.07
CA VAL A 21 -5.36 0.29 8.34
C VAL A 21 -4.30 1.39 8.51
N VAL A 22 -3.55 1.70 7.46
CA VAL A 22 -2.53 2.77 7.51
C VAL A 22 -3.19 4.14 7.76
N LEU A 23 -4.31 4.42 7.10
CA LEU A 23 -5.10 5.64 7.33
C LEU A 23 -5.62 5.71 8.77
N ALA A 24 -6.17 4.61 9.31
CA ALA A 24 -6.70 4.57 10.67
C ALA A 24 -5.60 4.76 11.72
N ILE A 25 -4.43 4.13 11.55
CA ILE A 25 -3.28 4.32 12.43
C ILE A 25 -2.83 5.78 12.37
N PHE A 26 -2.79 6.37 11.17
CA PHE A 26 -2.39 7.76 11.03
C PHE A 26 -3.36 8.73 11.74
N GLU A 27 -4.66 8.52 11.59
CA GLU A 27 -5.68 9.37 12.22
C GLU A 27 -5.66 9.26 13.75
N PHE A 28 -5.46 8.04 14.29
CA PHE A 28 -5.54 7.77 15.72
C PHE A 28 -4.21 7.97 16.48
N ALA A 29 -3.08 7.65 15.85
CA ALA A 29 -1.76 7.69 16.49
C ALA A 29 -1.02 9.01 16.28
N VAL A 30 -1.39 9.83 15.29
CA VAL A 30 -0.75 11.13 15.03
C VAL A 30 -1.60 12.25 15.64
N PRO A 31 -1.26 12.75 16.85
CA PRO A 31 -1.86 13.94 17.42
C PRO A 31 -1.87 15.11 16.45
N ASP A 32 -2.89 15.97 16.54
CA ASP A 32 -3.10 17.14 15.68
C ASP A 32 -1.96 18.17 15.84
N PHE A 33 -0.86 17.92 15.13
CA PHE A 33 0.29 18.80 15.00
C PHE A 33 0.34 19.41 13.61
N GLN A 34 0.93 20.61 13.49
CA GLN A 34 1.06 21.30 12.19
C GLN A 34 1.82 20.51 11.12
N PHE A 35 2.59 19.48 11.51
CA PHE A 35 3.35 18.60 10.62
C PHE A 35 2.66 17.27 10.29
N LYS A 36 1.40 17.06 10.73
CA LYS A 36 0.63 15.83 10.49
C LYS A 36 0.65 15.43 9.01
N SER A 37 0.45 16.39 8.10
CA SER A 37 0.49 16.15 6.65
C SER A 37 1.85 15.66 6.13
N VAL A 38 2.96 16.17 6.68
CA VAL A 38 4.33 15.74 6.26
C VAL A 38 4.59 14.30 6.71
N VAL A 39 4.19 13.97 7.93
CA VAL A 39 4.30 12.60 8.47
C VAL A 39 3.42 11.64 7.66
N PHE A 40 2.23 12.08 7.23
CA PHE A 40 1.35 11.30 6.36
C PHE A 40 2.02 10.94 5.03
N VAL A 41 2.60 11.93 4.36
CA VAL A 41 3.25 11.74 3.06
C VAL A 41 4.43 10.78 3.17
N LEU A 42 5.22 10.87 4.26
CA LEU A 42 6.31 9.93 4.51
C LEU A 42 5.82 8.50 4.76
N LEU A 43 4.78 8.32 5.58
CA LEU A 43 4.17 7.01 5.85
C LEU A 43 3.56 6.39 4.59
N CYS A 44 2.89 7.21 3.79
CA CYS A 44 2.27 6.79 2.54
C CYS A 44 3.34 6.38 1.51
N GLY A 45 4.45 7.12 1.44
CA GLY A 45 5.60 6.79 0.59
C GLY A 45 6.25 5.45 0.98
N LEU A 46 6.48 5.21 2.29
CA LEU A 46 7.03 3.96 2.79
C LEU A 46 6.09 2.77 2.52
N SER A 47 4.78 2.95 2.71
CA SER A 47 3.77 1.94 2.38
C SER A 47 3.74 1.60 0.90
N ALA A 48 3.78 2.61 0.03
CA ALA A 48 3.81 2.40 -1.42
C ALA A 48 5.10 1.69 -1.86
N TRP A 49 6.24 2.03 -1.26
CA TRP A 49 7.52 1.37 -1.51
C TRP A 49 7.47 -0.12 -1.15
N LEU A 50 6.99 -0.44 0.07
CA LEU A 50 6.84 -1.82 0.53
C LEU A 50 5.87 -2.61 -0.35
N GLY A 51 4.73 -2.02 -0.70
CA GLY A 51 3.74 -2.64 -1.59
C GLY A 51 4.29 -2.90 -2.99
N ALA A 52 5.06 -1.96 -3.55
CA ALA A 52 5.72 -2.13 -4.85
C ALA A 52 6.78 -3.24 -4.81
N MET A 53 7.60 -3.28 -3.75
CA MET A 53 8.64 -4.30 -3.58
C MET A 53 8.03 -5.70 -3.46
N LEU A 54 6.97 -5.86 -2.66
CA LEU A 54 6.18 -7.10 -2.56
C LEU A 54 5.57 -7.51 -3.90
N SER A 55 5.02 -6.54 -4.65
CA SER A 55 4.45 -6.79 -5.97
C SER A 55 5.51 -7.28 -6.98
N ILE A 56 6.72 -6.71 -6.94
CA ILE A 56 7.85 -7.15 -7.77
C ILE A 56 8.31 -8.56 -7.38
N VAL A 57 8.42 -8.86 -6.08
CA VAL A 57 8.79 -10.21 -5.60
C VAL A 57 7.75 -11.25 -6.04
N LEU A 58 6.45 -10.98 -5.84
CA LEU A 58 5.38 -11.87 -6.27
C LEU A 58 5.33 -12.07 -7.79
N LEU A 59 5.60 -11.03 -8.57
CA LEU A 59 5.73 -11.14 -10.03
C LEU A 59 6.93 -12.00 -10.42
N LYS A 60 8.05 -11.88 -9.71
CA LYS A 60 9.26 -12.68 -9.95
C LYS A 60 9.04 -14.16 -9.61
N GLU A 61 8.24 -14.45 -8.59
CA GLU A 61 7.90 -15.81 -8.17
C GLU A 61 6.90 -16.49 -9.12
N LYS A 62 5.94 -15.76 -9.69
CA LYS A 62 4.99 -16.28 -10.69
C LYS A 62 5.58 -16.57 -12.08
N VAL A 63 6.75 -16.02 -12.40
CA VAL A 63 7.40 -16.12 -13.72
C VAL A 63 8.41 -17.29 -13.77
N LYS A 64 8.73 -17.92 -12.63
CA LYS A 64 9.58 -19.10 -12.54
C LYS A 64 8.74 -20.38 -12.50
#